data_AF-A0A920PCA9-F1
#
_entry.id   AF-A0A920PCA9-F1
#
_cell.length_a   1.000
_cell.length_b   1.000
_cell.length_c   1.000
_cell.angle_alpha   90.00
_cell.angle_beta   90.00
_cell.angle_gamma   90.00
#
_symmetry.space_group_name_H-M   'P 1'
#
loop_
_entity.id
_entity.type
_entity.pdbx_description
1 polymer ?
#
loop_
_entity_poly.entity_id
_entity_poly.type
_entity_poly.pdbx_seq_one_letter_code
_entity_poly.pdbx_strand_id
1 'polypeptide(L)'
;MGNKFKNAIIRLAVTRGITHSNIQIDPAIPPTLVINIYPFTPPRKVIYKKGIQIKLFQERANLINGTTNRLKSCNYLSNILEKKLIRKK
;
A
#
# COMPACT_ATOMS: atom_id res chain seq x y z
N MET A 1 -21.74 16.35 -18.36
CA MET A 1 -20.93 15.17 -18.71
C MET A 1 -20.50 14.48 -17.42
N GLY A 2 -20.93 13.24 -17.18
CA GLY A 2 -20.64 12.51 -15.94
C GLY A 2 -19.31 11.75 -16.01
N ASN A 3 -18.53 11.78 -14.93
CA ASN A 3 -17.27 11.04 -14.82
C ASN A 3 -17.53 9.52 -15.02
N LYS A 4 -16.74 8.85 -15.87
CA LYS A 4 -16.88 7.41 -16.18
C LYS A 4 -16.58 6.49 -14.98
N PHE A 5 -16.06 7.06 -13.89
CA PHE A 5 -15.65 6.35 -12.68
C PHE A 5 -16.67 6.55 -11.54
N LYS A 6 -17.89 6.03 -11.70
CA LYS A 6 -18.93 6.10 -10.64
C LYS A 6 -18.56 5.27 -9.40
N ASN A 7 -17.87 4.14 -9.60
CA ASN A 7 -17.31 3.29 -8.56
C ASN A 7 -15.81 3.09 -8.84
N ALA A 8 -14.94 3.60 -7.97
CA ALA A 8 -13.51 3.62 -8.22
C ALA A 8 -12.67 3.45 -6.95
N ILE A 9 -11.44 2.98 -7.14
CA ILE A 9 -10.39 3.02 -6.12
C ILE A 9 -9.44 4.15 -6.50
N ILE A 10 -9.27 5.11 -5.60
CA ILE A 10 -8.29 6.18 -5.72
C ILE A 10 -7.08 5.80 -4.86
N ARG A 11 -5.91 5.70 -5.48
CA ARG A 11 -4.63 5.51 -4.79
C ARG A 11 -3.83 6.79 -4.87
N LEU A 12 -3.61 7.39 -3.71
CA LEU A 12 -2.76 8.56 -3.52
C LEU A 12 -1.42 8.10 -2.95
N ALA A 13 -0.33 8.54 -3.57
CA ALA A 13 1.02 8.35 -3.04
C ALA A 13 1.73 9.69 -3.04
N VAL A 14 2.29 10.06 -1.89
CA VAL A 14 3.17 11.22 -1.74
C VAL A 14 4.59 10.69 -1.50
N THR A 15 5.53 11.10 -2.34
CA THR A 15 6.94 10.76 -2.19
C THR A 15 7.76 12.02 -1.89
N ARG A 16 9.01 11.83 -1.45
CA ARG A 16 9.93 12.92 -1.09
C ARG A 16 10.40 13.78 -2.28
N GLY A 17 9.92 13.52 -3.49
CA GLY A 17 10.41 14.18 -4.70
C GLY A 17 11.67 13.51 -5.26
N ILE A 18 12.26 14.16 -6.26
CA ILE A 18 13.47 13.69 -6.94
C ILE A 18 14.67 14.18 -6.14
N THR A 19 15.43 13.25 -5.54
CA THR A 19 16.64 13.57 -4.79
C THR A 19 17.88 13.10 -5.56
N HIS A 20 18.97 13.85 -5.46
CA HIS A 20 20.27 13.43 -5.98
C HIS A 20 20.93 12.49 -4.96
N SER A 21 20.67 11.19 -5.11
CA SER A 21 21.32 10.01 -4.50
C SER A 21 21.58 9.94 -2.98
N ASN A 22 21.13 10.89 -2.17
CA ASN A 22 21.43 10.87 -0.72
C ASN A 22 20.24 10.37 0.10
N ILE A 23 20.53 9.62 1.17
CA ILE A 23 19.55 9.22 2.21
C ILE A 23 19.06 10.44 2.99
N GLN A 24 19.86 11.51 3.02
CA GLN A 24 19.54 12.77 3.69
C GLN A 24 18.29 13.41 3.06
N ILE A 25 17.42 13.89 3.92
CA ILE A 25 16.18 14.58 3.52
C ILE A 25 16.52 16.05 3.34
N ASP A 26 16.37 16.55 2.12
CA ASP A 26 16.42 17.97 1.83
C ASP A 26 14.99 18.55 1.88
N PRO A 27 14.67 19.40 2.87
CA PRO A 27 13.34 19.98 3.02
C PRO A 27 12.99 21.00 1.91
N ALA A 28 13.97 21.47 1.13
CA ALA A 28 13.72 22.37 -0.01
C ALA A 28 13.19 21.62 -1.24
N ILE A 29 13.36 20.29 -1.32
CA ILE A 29 12.87 19.49 -2.44
C ILE A 29 11.35 19.32 -2.32
N PRO A 30 10.57 19.72 -3.34
CA PRO A 30 9.13 19.58 -3.30
C PRO A 30 8.72 18.09 -3.40
N PRO A 31 7.69 17.67 -2.67
CA PRO A 31 7.18 16.31 -2.75
C PRO A 31 6.52 16.03 -4.11
N THR A 32 6.46 14.77 -4.50
CA THR A 32 5.69 14.34 -5.68
C THR A 32 4.39 13.69 -5.23
N LEU A 33 3.26 14.19 -5.72
CA LEU A 33 1.94 13.57 -5.56
C LEU A 33 1.59 12.75 -6.81
N VAL A 34 1.34 11.46 -6.62
CA VAL A 34 0.85 10.56 -7.66
C VAL A 34 -0.59 10.15 -7.34
N ILE A 35 -1.49 10.36 -8.31
CA ILE A 35 -2.90 10.01 -8.21
C ILE A 35 -3.22 8.95 -9.26
N ASN A 36 -3.55 7.74 -8.81
CA ASN A 36 -3.99 6.66 -9.69
C ASN A 36 -5.46 6.32 -9.41
N ILE A 37 -6.26 6.22 -10.47
CA ILE A 37 -7.68 5.89 -10.39
C ILE A 37 -7.94 4.61 -11.16
N TYR A 38 -8.61 3.65 -10.52
CA TYR A 38 -8.96 2.35 -11.11
C TYR A 38 -10.47 2.09 -10.96
N PRO A 39 -11.10 1.36 -11.90
CA PRO A 39 -12.45 0.88 -11.69
C PRO A 39 -12.51 -0.03 -10.45
N PHE A 40 -13.55 0.13 -9.63
CA PHE A 40 -13.75 -0.71 -8.46
C PHE A 40 -14.43 -2.03 -8.83
N THR A 41 -13.76 -3.14 -8.54
CA THR A 41 -14.33 -4.49 -8.65
C THR A 41 -14.59 -5.04 -7.24
N PRO A 42 -15.87 -5.21 -6.81
CA PRO A 42 -16.16 -5.72 -5.48
C PRO A 42 -15.77 -7.19 -5.34
N PRO A 43 -15.37 -7.64 -4.12
CA PRO A 43 -15.19 -9.06 -3.85
C PRO A 43 -16.48 -9.86 -4.11
N ARG A 44 -16.35 -11.11 -4.59
CA ARG A 44 -17.50 -11.98 -4.82
C ARG A 44 -18.28 -12.18 -3.52
N LYS A 45 -19.61 -12.03 -3.55
CA LYS A 45 -20.50 -12.22 -2.38
C LYS A 45 -20.28 -13.56 -1.66
N VAL A 46 -19.87 -14.59 -2.40
CA VAL A 46 -19.54 -15.93 -1.86
C VAL A 46 -18.42 -15.87 -0.80
N ILE A 47 -17.46 -14.95 -0.93
CA ILE A 47 -16.36 -14.77 0.04
C ILE A 47 -16.91 -14.36 1.41
N TYR A 48 -17.87 -13.43 1.45
CA TYR A 48 -18.49 -12.98 2.70
C TYR A 48 -19.37 -14.06 3.35
N LYS A 49 -20.01 -14.93 2.54
CA LYS A 49 -20.85 -16.02 3.05
C LYS A 49 -20.05 -17.21 3.57
N LYS A 50 -18.97 -17.59 2.88
CA LYS A 50 -18.14 -18.75 3.23
C LYS A 50 -17.01 -18.42 4.21
N GLY A 51 -16.71 -17.15 4.40
CA GLY A 51 -15.55 -16.70 5.16
C GLY A 51 -14.25 -16.84 4.39
N ILE A 52 -13.16 -16.43 5.04
CA ILE A 52 -11.80 -16.55 4.52
C ILE A 52 -10.93 -17.29 5.54
N GLN A 53 -9.95 -18.04 5.05
CA GLN A 53 -8.91 -18.60 5.90
C GLN A 53 -7.88 -17.52 6.24
N ILE A 54 -7.50 -17.47 7.51
CA ILE A 54 -6.46 -16.57 8.01
C ILE A 54 -5.29 -17.44 8.46
N LYS A 55 -4.08 -16.95 8.22
CA LYS A 55 -2.85 -17.59 8.67
C LYS A 55 -2.03 -16.59 9.47
N LEU A 56 -1.57 -17.02 10.62
CA LEU A 56 -0.67 -16.23 11.46
C LEU A 56 0.77 -16.46 11.00
N PHE A 57 1.51 -15.36 10.90
CA PHE A 57 2.94 -15.35 10.61
C PHE A 57 3.66 -14.91 11.88
N GLN A 58 4.78 -15.57 12.19
CA GLN A 58 5.63 -15.20 13.32
C GLN A 58 6.42 -13.92 13.03
N GLU A 59 6.69 -13.64 11.75
CA GLU A 59 7.35 -12.40 11.33
C GLU A 59 6.47 -11.20 11.63
N ARG A 60 7.09 -10.15 12.18
CA ARG A 60 6.41 -8.89 12.49
C ARG A 60 6.48 -7.99 11.26
N ALA A 61 5.37 -7.31 10.98
CA ALA A 61 5.38 -6.24 9.99
C ALA A 61 6.43 -5.18 10.39
N ASN A 62 7.10 -4.62 9.38
CA ASN A 62 8.13 -3.61 9.59
C ASN A 62 7.61 -2.46 10.45
N LEU A 63 8.21 -2.28 11.64
CA LEU A 63 8.07 -1.08 12.42
C LEU A 63 9.01 -0.03 11.83
N ILE A 64 8.51 1.19 11.69
CA ILE A 64 9.35 2.31 11.28
C ILE A 64 10.00 2.83 12.54
N ASN A 65 11.31 2.63 12.66
CA ASN A 65 12.08 3.13 13.80
C ASN A 65 11.90 4.65 13.92
N GLY A 66 11.68 5.14 15.14
CA GLY A 66 11.47 6.57 15.41
C GLY A 66 10.02 7.04 15.30
N THR A 67 9.05 6.14 15.07
CA THR A 67 7.63 6.47 15.22
C THR A 67 6.83 5.32 15.84
N THR A 68 5.91 5.64 16.75
CA THR A 68 4.95 4.69 17.30
C THR A 68 3.73 4.50 16.37
N ASN A 69 3.60 5.34 15.35
CA ASN A 69 2.46 5.31 14.44
C ASN A 69 2.66 4.27 13.33
N ARG A 70 1.60 3.53 13.03
CA ARG A 70 1.56 2.66 11.84
C ARG A 70 1.39 3.52 10.60
N LEU A 71 2.41 3.58 9.75
CA LEU A 71 2.37 4.36 8.51
C LEU A 71 2.15 3.48 7.29
N LYS A 72 1.25 3.91 6.40
CA LYS A 72 1.10 3.36 5.06
C LYS A 72 2.17 3.95 4.13
N SER A 73 3.40 3.46 4.25
CA SER A 73 4.54 3.94 3.44
C SER A 73 4.66 3.22 2.09
N CYS A 74 5.61 3.62 1.25
CA CYS A 74 5.96 2.87 0.04
C CYS A 74 6.87 1.65 0.33
N ASN A 75 7.28 1.43 1.59
CA ASN A 75 8.17 0.32 1.98
C ASN A 75 7.37 -0.97 2.22
N TYR A 76 6.90 -1.60 1.14
CA TYR A 76 6.01 -2.78 1.18
C TYR A 76 6.70 -4.14 1.07
N LEU A 77 8.04 -4.20 1.11
CA LEU A 77 8.79 -5.42 0.83
C LEU A 77 8.40 -6.59 1.74
N SER A 78 8.25 -6.36 3.06
CA SER A 78 7.83 -7.40 4.01
C SER A 78 6.46 -7.98 3.64
N ASN A 79 5.48 -7.13 3.32
CA ASN A 79 4.15 -7.57 2.90
C ASN A 79 4.17 -8.37 1.59
N ILE A 80 5.07 -8.03 0.66
CA ILE A 80 5.23 -8.77 -0.60
C ILE A 80 5.82 -10.16 -0.32
N LEU A 81 6.83 -10.28 0.56
CA LEU A 81 7.43 -11.54 0.96
C LEU A 81 6.42 -12.44 1.69
N GLU A 82 5.68 -11.91 2.65
CA GLU A 82 4.58 -12.62 3.33
C GLU A 82 3.55 -13.15 2.32
N LYS A 83 3.15 -12.32 1.35
CA LYS A 83 2.20 -12.73 0.31
C LYS A 83 2.74 -13.87 -0.55
N LYS A 84 4.05 -13.87 -0.84
CA LYS A 84 4.71 -14.95 -1.58
C LYS A 84 4.76 -16.24 -0.76
N LEU A 85 5.00 -16.17 0.55
CA LEU A 85 4.97 -17.32 1.46
C LEU A 85 3.57 -17.94 1.58
N ILE A 86 2.51 -17.12 1.57
CA ILE A 86 1.12 -17.61 1.55
C ILE A 86 0.85 -18.45 0.30
N ARG A 87 1.38 -18.06 -0.86
CA ARG A 87 1.08 -18.70 -2.16
C ARG A 87 1.87 -19.99 -2.45
N LYS A 88 2.95 -20.25 -1.72
CA LYS A 88 3.85 -21.40 -1.94
C LYS A 88 3.40 -22.68 -1.20
N LYS A 89 2.37 -22.61 -0.36
CA LYS A 89 1.73 -23.75 0.29
C LYS A 89 0.31 -23.90 -0.25
#